data_AF-A0A4R2R0I2-F1
#
_entry.id   AF-A0A4R2R0I2-F1
#
_cell.length_a   1.000
_cell.length_b   1.000
_cell.length_c   1.000
_cell.angle_alpha   90.00
_cell.angle_beta   90.00
_cell.angle_gamma   90.00
#
_symmetry.space_group_name_H-M   'P 1'
#
loop_
_entity.id
_entity.type
_entity.pdbx_description
1 polymer ?
#
loop_
_entity_poly.entity_id
_entity_poly.type
_entity_poly.pdbx_seq_one_letter_code
_entity_poly.pdbx_strand_id
1 'polypeptide(L)'
;MPITVVHEFLRENENGMVLTLYLSRADQDVEFAAELGRMENPVDDRYLYSYIKRNHPNTPINHVQIVNWDAQVTTLSYMSIMAGVRP
;
A
#
# COMPACT_ATOMS: atom_id res chain seq x y z
N MET A 1 -1.20 7.74 -16.33
CA MET A 1 -0.19 8.29 -15.39
C MET A 1 0.07 7.24 -14.33
N PRO A 2 1.35 6.98 -13.97
CA PRO A 2 1.68 5.99 -12.94
C PRO A 2 1.12 6.43 -11.59
N ILE A 3 0.72 5.46 -10.76
CA ILE A 3 0.25 5.74 -9.41
C ILE A 3 1.41 5.52 -8.43
N THR A 4 1.52 6.39 -7.44
CA THR A 4 2.61 6.39 -6.44
C THR A 4 2.04 6.38 -5.03
N VAL A 5 2.70 5.65 -4.12
CA VAL A 5 2.47 5.79 -2.67
C VAL A 5 3.09 7.11 -2.23
N VAL A 6 2.27 8.05 -1.75
CA VAL A 6 2.71 9.39 -1.32
C VAL A 6 2.81 9.52 0.19
N HIS A 7 2.06 8.69 0.92
CA HIS A 7 2.14 8.63 2.37
C HIS A 7 1.78 7.23 2.84
N GLU A 8 2.43 6.80 3.91
CA GLU A 8 2.07 5.57 4.60
C GLU A 8 2.16 5.75 6.11
N PHE A 9 1.35 5.00 6.84
CA PHE A 9 1.52 4.85 8.28
C PHE A 9 0.94 3.53 8.78
N LEU A 10 1.46 3.07 9.91
CA LEU A 10 1.00 1.90 10.63
C LEU A 10 0.10 2.31 11.81
N ARG A 11 -0.98 1.56 12.01
CA ARG A 11 -1.87 1.72 13.17
C ARG A 11 -2.26 0.34 13.71
N GLU A 12 -2.23 0.18 15.02
CA GLU A 12 -2.79 -0.99 15.70
C GLU A 12 -4.28 -0.72 16.04
N ASN A 13 -5.15 -1.70 15.79
CA ASN A 13 -6.54 -1.67 16.22
C ASN A 13 -7.00 -3.03 16.77
N GLU A 14 -8.28 -3.16 17.11
CA GLU A 14 -8.89 -4.39 17.65
C GLU A 14 -8.70 -5.63 16.74
N ASN A 15 -8.42 -5.43 15.45
CA ASN A 15 -8.22 -6.47 14.44
C ASN A 15 -6.74 -6.65 14.06
N GLY A 16 -5.81 -6.05 14.81
CA GLY A 16 -4.37 -6.15 14.63
C GLY A 16 -3.73 -4.94 13.91
N MET A 17 -2.59 -5.17 13.27
CA MET A 17 -1.83 -4.11 12.60
C MET A 17 -2.42 -3.80 11.23
N VAL A 18 -2.68 -2.52 11.00
CA VAL A 18 -3.20 -1.97 9.75
C VAL A 18 -2.15 -1.04 9.12
N LEU A 19 -1.76 -1.34 7.88
CA LEU A 19 -0.95 -0.45 7.07
C LEU A 19 -1.85 0.38 6.17
N THR A 20 -1.79 1.71 6.29
CA THR A 20 -2.53 2.63 5.41
C THR A 20 -1.60 3.19 4.35
N LEU A 21 -1.98 3.10 3.08
CA LEU A 21 -1.25 3.60 1.92
C LEU A 21 -2.09 4.67 1.20
N TYR A 22 -1.56 5.87 1.05
CA TYR A 22 -2.16 6.94 0.27
C TYR A 22 -1.57 6.92 -1.14
N LEU A 23 -2.43 6.84 -2.14
CA LEU A 23 -2.05 6.72 -3.54
C LEU A 23 -2.41 7.99 -4.32
N SER A 24 -1.46 8.51 -5.10
CA SER A 24 -1.67 9.65 -5.99
C SER A 24 -1.25 9.33 -7.43
N ARG A 25 -1.99 9.87 -8.40
CA ARG A 25 -1.63 9.88 -9.83
C ARG A 25 -0.76 11.12 -10.04
N ALA A 26 0.56 10.99 -9.98
CA ALA A 26 1.43 12.15 -9.85
C ALA A 26 1.36 13.12 -11.05
N ASP A 27 0.97 14.36 -10.74
CA ASP A 27 1.57 15.63 -11.23
C ASP A 27 1.29 16.85 -10.30
N GLN A 28 0.59 16.69 -9.16
CA GLN A 28 0.21 17.85 -8.33
C GLN A 28 0.89 18.03 -6.96
N ASP A 29 1.57 17.04 -6.35
CA ASP A 29 1.90 17.20 -4.91
C ASP A 29 3.08 16.38 -4.33
N VAL A 30 4.24 16.26 -5.00
CA VAL A 30 5.33 15.52 -4.32
C VAL A 30 6.76 15.96 -4.64
N GLU A 31 7.24 16.99 -3.92
CA GLU A 31 8.68 17.19 -3.65
C GLU A 31 9.25 16.15 -2.65
N PHE A 32 8.44 15.20 -2.15
CA PHE A 32 8.82 14.20 -1.13
C PHE A 32 8.89 12.72 -1.59
N ALA A 33 8.69 12.39 -2.87
CA ALA A 33 8.55 10.99 -3.34
C ALA A 33 9.68 10.46 -4.21
N ALA A 34 10.93 10.82 -3.93
CA ALA A 34 12.07 10.29 -4.68
C ALA A 34 12.41 8.81 -4.38
N GLU A 35 11.85 8.20 -3.32
CA GLU A 35 12.24 6.84 -2.90
C GLU A 35 11.23 5.71 -3.20
N LEU A 36 10.00 6.01 -3.61
CA LEU A 36 8.99 4.97 -3.86
C LEU A 36 8.70 4.84 -5.35
N GLY A 37 9.20 3.75 -5.93
CA GLY A 37 9.08 3.42 -7.35
C GLY A 37 7.64 3.52 -7.85
N ARG A 38 7.50 4.16 -9.02
CA ARG A 38 6.23 4.29 -9.76
C ARG A 38 5.61 2.91 -9.99
N MET A 39 4.32 2.76 -9.67
CA MET A 39 3.58 1.50 -9.90
C MET A 39 2.64 1.64 -11.11
N GLU A 40 2.60 0.62 -11.97
CA GLU A 40 1.63 0.55 -13.07
C GLU A 40 0.22 0.25 -12.58
N ASN A 41 0.08 -0.63 -11.57
CA ASN A 41 -1.16 -0.89 -10.84
C ASN A 41 -0.87 -1.09 -9.34
N PRO A 42 -1.07 -0.08 -8.48
CA PRO A 42 -0.78 -0.15 -7.05
C PRO A 42 -1.78 -1.01 -6.27
N VAL A 43 -2.83 -1.48 -6.92
CA VAL A 43 -3.85 -2.38 -6.35
C VAL A 43 -3.57 -3.84 -6.72
N ASP A 44 -2.49 -4.13 -7.46
CA ASP A 44 -2.05 -5.51 -7.69
C ASP A 44 -1.43 -6.08 -6.41
N ASP A 45 -1.98 -7.20 -5.95
CA ASP A 45 -1.53 -7.91 -4.75
C ASP A 45 -0.02 -8.22 -4.76
N ARG A 46 0.59 -8.47 -5.94
CA ARG A 46 2.03 -8.74 -6.07
C ARG A 46 2.89 -7.54 -5.71
N TYR A 47 2.46 -6.35 -6.11
CA TYR A 47 3.16 -5.11 -5.79
C TYR A 47 2.98 -4.75 -4.32
N LEU A 48 1.76 -4.85 -3.80
CA LEU A 48 1.48 -4.62 -2.37
C LEU A 48 2.30 -5.56 -1.49
N TYR A 49 2.35 -6.85 -1.83
CA TYR A 49 3.17 -7.83 -1.11
C TYR A 49 4.66 -7.47 -1.15
N SER A 50 5.20 -7.17 -2.34
CA SER A 50 6.61 -6.83 -2.51
C SER A 50 6.99 -5.55 -1.75
N TYR A 51 6.12 -4.56 -1.78
CA TYR A 51 6.26 -3.30 -1.06
C TYR A 51 6.28 -3.53 0.46
N ILE A 52 5.29 -4.26 0.99
CA ILE A 52 5.21 -4.61 2.41
C ILE A 52 6.45 -5.38 2.86
N LYS A 53 6.86 -6.39 2.10
CA LYS A 53 8.02 -7.22 2.43
C LYS A 53 9.33 -6.42 2.46
N ARG A 54 9.44 -5.37 1.63
CA ARG A 54 10.62 -4.49 1.57
C ARG A 54 10.65 -3.48 2.72
N ASN A 55 9.54 -2.80 2.98
CA ASN A 55 9.49 -1.68 3.92
C ASN A 55 9.14 -2.11 5.36
N HIS A 56 8.38 -3.18 5.50
CA HIS A 56 7.86 -3.69 6.78
C HIS A 56 8.14 -5.19 6.95
N PRO A 57 9.40 -5.67 6.78
CA PRO A 57 9.72 -7.10 6.70
C PRO A 57 9.37 -7.90 7.97
N ASN A 58 9.39 -7.25 9.13
CA ASN A 58 9.18 -7.88 10.44
C ASN A 58 7.88 -7.41 11.12
N THR A 59 7.03 -6.66 10.41
CA THR A 59 5.79 -6.11 10.98
C THR A 59 4.63 -7.07 10.68
N PRO A 60 3.87 -7.53 11.69
CA PRO A 60 2.79 -8.49 11.49
C PRO A 60 1.52 -7.82 10.96
N ILE A 61 1.53 -7.38 9.70
CA ILE A 61 0.40 -6.67 9.07
C ILE A 61 -0.79 -7.62 8.86
N ASN A 62 -1.95 -7.25 9.39
CA ASN A 62 -3.21 -7.97 9.23
C ASN A 62 -4.03 -7.44 8.05
N HIS A 63 -4.07 -6.12 7.90
CA HIS A 63 -4.86 -5.44 6.86
C HIS A 63 -4.06 -4.33 6.18
N VAL A 64 -4.38 -4.09 4.91
CA VAL A 64 -3.85 -2.97 4.13
C VAL A 64 -5.03 -2.09 3.73
N GLN A 65 -5.00 -0.83 4.13
CA GLN A 65 -5.96 0.18 3.71
C GLN A 65 -5.33 1.02 2.61
N ILE A 66 -5.99 1.09 1.46
CA ILE A 66 -5.57 1.87 0.31
C ILE A 66 -6.52 3.04 0.18
N VAL A 67 -5.99 4.26 0.35
CA VAL A 67 -6.70 5.50 0.12
C VAL A 67 -6.31 6.00 -1.27
N ASN A 68 -7.25 6.01 -2.20
CA ASN A 68 -6.98 6.48 -3.56
C ASN A 68 -7.16 8.00 -3.68
N TRP A 69 -6.81 8.55 -4.85
CA TRP A 69 -6.92 9.98 -5.17
C TRP A 69 -8.38 10.48 -5.16
N ASP A 70 -9.37 9.59 -5.28
CA ASP A 70 -10.81 9.90 -5.18
C ASP A 70 -11.32 9.81 -3.72
N ALA A 71 -10.41 9.76 -2.73
CA ALA A 71 -10.69 9.60 -1.31
C ALA A 71 -11.48 8.32 -0.95
N GLN A 72 -11.53 7.33 -1.84
CA GLN A 72 -12.10 6.04 -1.55
C GLN A 72 -11.09 5.18 -0.79
N VAL A 73 -11.59 4.49 0.23
CA VAL A 73 -10.79 3.58 1.07
C VAL A 73 -11.14 2.15 0.72
N THR A 74 -10.15 1.40 0.24
CA THR A 74 -10.26 -0.05 0.04
C THR A 74 -9.48 -0.76 1.13
N THR A 75 -10.09 -1.70 1.83
CA THR A 75 -9.40 -2.51 2.83
C THR A 75 -9.21 -3.93 2.30
N LEU A 76 -7.96 -4.39 2.28
CA LEU A 76 -7.57 -5.73 1.85
C LEU A 76 -7.01 -6.50 3.05
N SER A 77 -7.38 -7.78 3.18
CA SER A 77 -6.71 -8.65 4.15
C SER A 77 -5.32 -9.01 3.63
N TYR A 78 -4.31 -9.02 4.52
CA TYR A 78 -2.95 -9.41 4.12
C TYR A 78 -2.91 -10.86 3.62
N MET A 79 -3.76 -11.74 4.15
CA MET A 79 -3.92 -13.11 3.64
C MET A 79 -4.44 -13.16 2.21
N SER A 80 -5.39 -12.30 1.83
CA SER A 80 -5.89 -12.20 0.46
C SER A 80 -4.78 -11.76 -0.50
N ILE A 81 -4.01 -10.74 -0.10
CA ILE A 81 -2.85 -10.26 -0.85
C ILE A 81 -1.85 -11.41 -1.03
N MET A 82 -1.50 -12.13 0.04
CA MET A 82 -0.58 -13.28 -0.05
C MET A 82 -1.10 -14.40 -0.97
N ALA A 83 -2.41 -14.65 -0.98
CA ALA A 83 -3.02 -15.68 -1.82
C ALA A 83 -2.90 -15.34 -3.32
N GLY A 84 -3.03 -14.06 -3.69
CA GLY A 84 -2.84 -13.57 -5.06
C GLY A 84 -1.38 -13.62 -5.57
N VAL A 85 -0.42 -13.93 -4.69
CA VAL A 85 1.03 -13.96 -4.99
C VAL A 85 1.63 -15.36 -4.95
N ARG A 86 0.87 -16.37 -4.48
CA ARG A 86 1.34 -17.76 -4.52
C ARG A 86 1.57 -18.20 -5.99
N PRO A 87 2.61 -19.04 -6.23
CA PRO A 87 3.04 -19.42 -7.57
C PRO A 87 1.95 -20.11 -8.40
#